data_AF-A0A6N7QZJ2-F1
#
_entry.id   AF-A0A6N7QZJ2-F1
#
_cell.length_a   1.000
_cell.length_b   1.000
_cell.length_c   1.000
_cell.angle_alpha   90.00
_cell.angle_beta   90.00
_cell.angle_gamma   90.00
#
_symmetry.space_group_name_H-M   'P 1'
#
loop_
_entity.id
_entity.type
_entity.pdbx_description
1 polymer ?
#
loop_
_entity_poly.entity_id
_entity_poly.type
_entity_poly.pdbx_seq_one_letter_code
_entity_poly.pdbx_strand_id
1 'polypeptide(L)'
;MKRIITSVIAPCILYFSFLTFDAIAGSRFTFFSEAPYLIRLFIVYWYSFPFFLFIGIPASIIIDKINRGMRWVNYAIAGGIVGLVMKIINIIEGYPILYDLGTFIVYPGSSVIFYLSLKSLEIIFTKAFGEHISSAIH
;
A
#
# COMPACT_ATOMS: atom_id res chain seq x y z
N MET A 1 -2.02 -17.52 10.09
CA MET A 1 -2.59 -16.42 10.91
C MET A 1 -1.93 -15.07 10.69
N LYS A 2 -0.58 -14.93 10.66
CA LYS A 2 0.08 -13.61 10.49
C LYS A 2 -0.23 -12.88 9.16
N ARG A 3 -0.18 -13.55 8.00
CA ARG A 3 -0.50 -12.91 6.69
C ARG A 3 -1.95 -12.40 6.60
N ILE A 4 -2.89 -13.07 7.27
CA ILE A 4 -4.30 -12.66 7.34
C ILE A 4 -4.44 -11.42 8.23
N ILE A 5 -3.74 -11.36 9.36
CA ILE A 5 -3.70 -10.15 10.20
C ILE A 5 -3.06 -9.00 9.43
N THR A 6 -1.97 -9.25 8.71
CA THR A 6 -1.34 -8.25 7.84
C THR A 6 -2.29 -7.78 6.75
N SER A 7 -3.08 -8.66 6.11
CA SER A 7 -4.06 -8.27 5.08
C SER A 7 -5.26 -7.51 5.65
N VAL A 8 -5.63 -7.74 6.92
CA VAL A 8 -6.65 -6.97 7.63
C VAL A 8 -6.14 -5.56 7.96
N ILE A 9 -4.88 -5.40 8.34
CA ILE A 9 -4.33 -4.10 8.77
C ILE A 9 -3.74 -3.31 7.59
N ALA A 10 -3.31 -3.98 6.52
CA ALA A 10 -2.69 -3.38 5.33
C ALA A 10 -3.52 -2.26 4.69
N PRO A 11 -4.86 -2.37 4.50
CA PRO A 11 -5.67 -1.28 3.96
C PRO A 11 -5.55 0.01 4.79
N CYS A 12 -5.51 -0.11 6.12
CA CYS A 12 -5.34 1.05 7.02
C CYS A 12 -3.95 1.67 6.85
N ILE A 13 -2.90 0.85 6.84
CA ILE A 13 -1.52 1.33 6.67
C ILE A 13 -1.35 1.98 5.30
N LEU A 14 -1.96 1.42 4.25
CA LEU A 14 -1.96 1.98 2.91
C LEU A 14 -2.57 3.38 2.92
N TYR A 15 -3.75 3.55 3.54
CA TYR A 15 -4.40 4.85 3.67
C TYR A 15 -3.51 5.89 4.39
N PHE A 16 -2.90 5.52 5.52
CA PHE A 16 -1.97 6.40 6.23
C PHE A 16 -0.70 6.71 5.43
N SER A 17 -0.24 5.76 4.61
CA SER A 17 0.94 5.95 3.76
C SER A 17 0.67 6.97 2.66
N PHE A 18 -0.51 6.94 2.04
CA PHE A 18 -0.96 7.99 1.12
C PHE A 18 -1.02 9.35 1.81
N LEU A 19 -1.73 9.45 2.95
CA LEU A 19 -1.84 10.71 3.69
C LEU A 19 -0.48 11.30 4.09
N THR A 20 0.43 10.44 4.57
CA THR A 20 1.78 10.86 4.98
C THR A 20 2.56 11.35 3.78
N PHE A 21 2.52 10.62 2.67
CA PHE A 21 3.24 11.02 1.47
C PHE A 21 2.66 12.31 0.86
N ASP A 22 1.34 12.48 0.89
CA ASP A 22 0.68 13.71 0.42
C ASP A 22 1.07 14.93 1.24
N ALA A 23 1.12 14.78 2.57
CA ALA A 23 1.59 15.82 3.46
C ALA A 23 3.05 16.21 3.17
N ILE A 24 3.91 15.23 2.86
CA ILE A 24 5.33 15.47 2.53
C ILE A 24 5.49 16.10 1.14
N ALA A 25 4.75 15.60 0.15
CA ALA A 25 4.85 16.02 -1.25
C ALA A 25 4.11 17.34 -1.53
N GLY A 26 3.35 17.86 -0.56
CA GLY A 26 2.48 19.03 -0.76
C GLY A 26 1.35 18.79 -1.76
N SER A 27 1.01 17.53 -2.04
CA SER A 27 -0.05 17.15 -2.98
C SER A 27 -1.42 17.11 -2.31
N ARG A 28 -2.45 17.60 -2.99
CA ARG A 28 -3.86 17.45 -2.56
C ARG A 28 -4.45 16.14 -3.08
N PHE A 29 -3.80 15.02 -2.80
CA PHE A 29 -4.34 13.71 -3.14
C PHE A 29 -5.42 13.39 -2.09
N THR A 30 -6.67 13.73 -2.40
CA THR A 30 -7.81 13.27 -1.60
C THR A 30 -8.74 12.52 -2.51
N PHE A 31 -8.68 11.20 -2.40
CA PHE A 31 -9.53 10.25 -3.14
C PHE A 31 -11.04 10.57 -3.05
N PHE A 32 -11.47 11.35 -2.06
CA PHE A 32 -12.85 11.83 -1.89
C PHE A 32 -12.82 13.14 -1.12
N SER A 33 -12.88 14.32 -1.75
CA SER A 33 -12.69 15.61 -1.03
C SER A 33 -13.80 15.95 -0.03
N GLU A 34 -15.00 15.37 -0.18
CA GLU A 34 -16.21 15.79 0.55
C GLU A 34 -16.63 14.88 1.72
N ALA A 35 -16.05 13.67 1.86
CA ALA A 35 -16.44 12.74 2.92
C ALA A 35 -15.69 13.00 4.24
N PRO A 36 -16.26 12.74 5.43
CA PRO A 36 -15.54 12.70 6.70
C PRO A 36 -14.39 11.68 6.72
N TYR A 37 -13.34 11.95 7.49
CA TYR A 37 -12.12 11.12 7.59
C TYR A 37 -12.40 9.63 7.83
N LEU A 38 -13.27 9.31 8.80
CA LEU A 38 -13.61 7.92 9.13
C LEU A 38 -14.29 7.21 7.95
N ILE A 39 -15.17 7.91 7.23
CA ILE A 39 -15.88 7.35 6.08
C ILE A 39 -14.89 7.05 4.94
N ARG A 40 -13.92 7.95 4.70
CA ARG A 40 -12.84 7.70 3.73
C ARG A 40 -12.03 6.46 4.08
N LEU A 41 -11.66 6.30 5.36
CA LEU A 41 -10.93 5.13 5.82
C LEU A 41 -11.72 3.84 5.59
N PHE A 42 -13.02 3.83 5.88
CA PHE A 42 -13.89 2.68 5.60
C PHE A 42 -14.00 2.37 4.11
N ILE A 43 -14.12 3.40 3.25
CA ILE A 43 -14.15 3.22 1.80
C ILE A 43 -12.84 2.59 1.32
N VAL A 44 -11.69 3.18 1.66
CA VAL A 44 -10.39 2.63 1.27
C VAL A 44 -10.22 1.20 1.80
N TYR A 45 -10.63 0.96 3.05
CA TYR A 45 -10.60 -0.37 3.63
C TYR A 45 -11.42 -1.38 2.82
N TRP A 46 -12.69 -1.06 2.54
CA TRP A 46 -13.61 -1.98 1.89
C TRP A 46 -13.18 -2.32 0.46
N TYR A 47 -12.69 -1.33 -0.28
CA TYR A 47 -12.19 -1.55 -1.64
C TYR A 47 -10.83 -2.25 -1.67
N SER A 48 -9.93 -1.98 -0.72
CA SER A 48 -8.57 -2.54 -0.76
C SER A 48 -8.47 -3.92 -0.10
N PHE A 49 -9.27 -4.19 0.93
CA PHE A 49 -9.25 -5.45 1.67
C PHE A 49 -9.35 -6.71 0.80
N PRO A 50 -10.32 -6.85 -0.12
CA PRO A 50 -10.41 -8.04 -0.97
C PRO A 50 -9.19 -8.17 -1.89
N PHE A 51 -8.66 -7.06 -2.41
CA PHE A 51 -7.43 -7.09 -3.21
C PHE A 51 -6.22 -7.55 -2.38
N PHE A 52 -6.07 -7.07 -1.15
CA PHE A 52 -4.99 -7.54 -0.27
C PHE A 52 -5.13 -9.02 0.08
N LEU A 53 -6.35 -9.50 0.33
CA LEU A 53 -6.61 -10.88 0.70
C LEU A 53 -6.36 -11.85 -0.47
N PHE A 54 -6.93 -11.55 -1.65
CA PHE A 54 -6.95 -12.49 -2.79
C PHE A 54 -5.79 -12.30 -3.77
N ILE A 55 -5.21 -11.10 -3.84
CA ILE A 55 -4.10 -10.80 -4.77
C ILE A 55 -2.82 -10.53 -4.00
N GLY A 56 -2.89 -9.69 -2.95
CA GLY A 56 -1.73 -9.33 -2.13
C GLY A 56 -1.08 -10.53 -1.44
N ILE A 57 -1.86 -11.41 -0.80
CA ILE A 57 -1.32 -12.60 -0.13
C ILE A 57 -0.65 -13.54 -1.15
N PRO A 58 -1.27 -13.99 -2.25
CA PRO A 58 -0.59 -14.85 -3.22
C PRO A 58 0.64 -14.20 -3.86
N ALA A 59 0.54 -12.93 -4.27
CA ALA A 59 1.66 -12.20 -4.85
C ALA A 59 2.84 -12.11 -3.87
N SER A 60 2.58 -11.87 -2.59
CA SER A 60 3.64 -11.85 -1.57
C SER A 60 4.35 -13.20 -1.44
N ILE A 61 3.63 -14.33 -1.53
CA ILE A 61 4.23 -15.68 -1.48
C ILE A 61 5.15 -15.91 -2.68
N ILE A 62 4.71 -15.48 -3.87
CA ILE A 62 5.49 -15.62 -5.11
C ILE A 62 6.75 -14.75 -5.05
N ILE A 63 6.61 -13.49 -4.64
CA ILE A 63 7.73 -12.55 -4.49
C ILE A 63 8.74 -13.04 -3.45
N ASP A 64 8.27 -13.58 -2.32
CA ASP A 64 9.15 -14.13 -1.27
C ASP A 64 10.01 -15.29 -1.79
N LYS A 65 9.44 -16.12 -2.66
CA LYS A 65 10.16 -17.24 -3.28
C LYS A 65 11.19 -16.77 -4.32
N ILE A 66 10.88 -15.72 -5.07
CA ILE A 66 11.70 -15.26 -6.20
C ILE A 66 12.77 -14.25 -5.75
N ASN A 67 12.47 -13.39 -4.78
CA ASN A 67 13.23 -12.17 -4.54
C ASN A 67 13.51 -11.96 -3.04
N ARG A 68 14.62 -12.55 -2.56
CA ARG A 68 15.00 -12.54 -1.14
C ARG A 68 15.52 -11.19 -0.61
N GLY A 69 15.90 -10.24 -1.47
CA GLY A 69 16.61 -9.01 -1.04
C GLY A 69 15.94 -7.67 -1.38
N MET A 70 15.20 -7.56 -2.48
CA MET A 70 14.74 -6.26 -3.01
C MET A 70 13.22 -6.08 -2.95
N ARG A 71 12.57 -6.48 -1.84
CA ARG A 71 11.11 -6.41 -1.71
C ARG A 71 10.58 -4.97 -1.88
N TRP A 72 11.27 -3.98 -1.33
CA TRP A 72 10.88 -2.56 -1.42
C TRP A 72 10.80 -2.06 -2.86
N VAL A 73 11.65 -2.55 -3.76
CA VAL A 73 11.63 -2.21 -5.19
C VAL A 73 10.35 -2.73 -5.84
N ASN A 74 9.93 -3.96 -5.49
CA ASN A 74 8.68 -4.52 -6.01
C ASN A 74 7.46 -3.72 -5.55
N TYR A 75 7.45 -3.23 -4.30
CA TYR A 75 6.39 -2.33 -3.82
C TYR A 75 6.41 -1.00 -4.56
N ALA A 76 7.58 -0.40 -4.79
CA ALA A 76 7.71 0.84 -5.56
C ALA A 76 7.22 0.68 -7.02
N ILE A 77 7.61 -0.42 -7.69
CA ILE A 77 7.16 -0.76 -9.05
C ILE A 77 5.65 -0.98 -9.06
N ALA A 78 5.10 -1.73 -8.10
CA ALA A 78 3.66 -1.96 -7.99
C ALA A 78 2.90 -0.63 -7.82
N GLY A 79 3.40 0.26 -6.96
CA GLY A 79 2.89 1.62 -6.83
C GLY A 79 2.93 2.39 -8.15
N GLY A 80 4.04 2.32 -8.88
CA GLY A 80 4.18 2.94 -10.21
C GLY A 80 3.17 2.42 -11.23
N ILE A 81 2.94 1.10 -11.26
CA ILE A 81 1.94 0.47 -12.12
C ILE A 81 0.54 0.97 -11.76
N VAL A 82 0.19 1.01 -10.48
CA VAL A 82 -1.11 1.54 -10.02
C VAL A 82 -1.27 3.00 -10.44
N GLY A 83 -0.25 3.85 -10.23
CA GLY A 83 -0.27 5.23 -10.68
C GLY A 83 -0.47 5.37 -12.19
N LEU A 84 0.14 4.49 -12.99
CA LEU A 84 -0.02 4.44 -14.44
C LEU A 84 -1.43 4.01 -14.86
N VAL A 85 -2.00 2.98 -14.21
CA VAL A 85 -3.39 2.55 -14.46
C VAL A 85 -4.37 3.67 -14.14
N MET A 86 -4.21 4.34 -12.99
CA MET A 86 -5.07 5.47 -12.61
C MET A 86 -4.96 6.63 -13.60
N LYS A 87 -3.76 6.89 -14.14
CA LYS A 87 -3.58 7.88 -15.21
C LYS A 87 -4.33 7.48 -16.48
N ILE A 88 -4.25 6.21 -16.90
CA ILE A 88 -4.99 5.71 -18.08
C ILE A 88 -6.50 5.85 -17.88
N ILE A 89 -7.03 5.47 -16.71
CA ILE A 89 -8.47 5.59 -16.40
C ILE A 89 -8.91 7.06 -16.49
N ASN A 90 -8.17 7.98 -15.87
CA ASN A 90 -8.48 9.41 -15.94
C ASN A 90 -8.50 9.96 -17.38
N ILE A 91 -7.59 9.48 -18.24
CA ILE A 91 -7.56 9.86 -19.66
C ILE A 91 -8.80 9.35 -20.39
N ILE A 92 -9.23 8.11 -20.13
CA ILE A 92 -10.41 7.50 -20.75
C ILE A 92 -11.69 8.20 -20.29
N GLU A 93 -11.80 8.55 -19.02
CA GLU A 93 -12.98 9.16 -18.41
C GLU A 93 -13.07 10.69 -18.65
N GLY A 94 -12.09 11.28 -19.32
CA GLY A 94 -12.11 12.71 -19.69
C GLY A 94 -11.95 13.67 -18.52
N TYR A 95 -11.51 13.20 -17.35
CA TYR A 95 -11.22 14.07 -16.22
C TYR A 95 -9.98 14.93 -16.52
N PRO A 96 -9.97 16.21 -16.13
CA PRO A 96 -8.81 17.07 -16.33
C PRO A 96 -7.59 16.45 -15.67
N ILE A 97 -6.51 16.33 -16.45
CA ILE A 97 -5.20 15.78 -16.04
C ILE A 97 -4.56 16.78 -15.05
N LEU A 98 -5.11 16.88 -13.84
CA LEU A 98 -4.64 17.76 -12.78
C LEU A 98 -3.37 17.21 -12.09
N TYR A 99 -2.87 16.04 -12.51
CA TYR A 99 -1.93 15.23 -11.75
C TYR A 99 -0.73 14.70 -12.55
N ASP A 100 -0.16 15.49 -13.45
CA ASP A 100 0.75 14.95 -14.47
C ASP A 100 2.12 14.46 -13.94
N LEU A 101 2.62 15.03 -12.84
CA LEU A 101 3.87 14.62 -12.17
C LEU A 101 3.67 14.04 -10.77
N GLY A 102 2.68 14.54 -10.03
CA GLY A 102 2.39 14.09 -8.67
C GLY A 102 2.07 12.59 -8.60
N THR A 103 1.29 12.06 -9.54
CA THR A 103 0.89 10.64 -9.55
C THR A 103 2.09 9.68 -9.65
N PHE A 104 3.09 10.02 -10.46
CA PHE A 104 4.29 9.20 -10.65
C PHE A 104 5.26 9.24 -9.48
N ILE A 105 5.06 10.15 -8.54
CA ILE A 105 5.87 10.28 -7.33
C ILE A 105 5.08 9.77 -6.12
N VAL A 106 3.80 10.13 -6.03
CA VAL A 106 2.90 9.80 -4.92
C VAL A 106 2.62 8.32 -4.82
N TYR A 107 2.30 7.62 -5.91
CA TYR A 107 1.98 6.20 -5.83
C TYR A 107 3.20 5.31 -5.54
N PRO A 108 4.36 5.49 -6.20
CA PRO A 108 5.58 4.78 -5.81
C PRO A 108 6.04 5.16 -4.40
N GLY A 109 6.01 6.45 -4.05
CA GLY A 109 6.46 6.95 -2.74
C GLY A 109 5.62 6.45 -1.58
N SER A 110 4.29 6.53 -1.69
CA SER A 110 3.36 5.94 -0.71
C SER A 110 3.54 4.43 -0.59
N SER A 111 3.86 3.73 -1.69
CA SER A 111 4.13 2.28 -1.66
C SER A 111 5.43 1.93 -0.93
N VAL A 112 6.45 2.79 -0.99
CA VAL A 112 7.67 2.65 -0.19
C VAL A 112 7.39 2.89 1.29
N ILE A 113 6.65 3.96 1.64
CA ILE A 113 6.24 4.23 3.03
C ILE A 113 5.40 3.08 3.59
N PHE A 114 4.50 2.53 2.76
CA PHE A 114 3.72 1.35 3.10
C PHE A 114 4.59 0.14 3.41
N TYR A 115 5.58 -0.14 2.55
CA TYR A 115 6.56 -1.22 2.80
C TYR A 115 7.34 -1.00 4.10
N LEU A 116 7.84 0.21 4.35
CA LEU A 116 8.58 0.53 5.57
C LEU A 116 7.71 0.33 6.82
N SER A 117 6.46 0.77 6.77
CA SER A 117 5.49 0.61 7.85
C SER A 117 5.20 -0.86 8.15
N LEU A 118 5.00 -1.67 7.10
CA LEU A 118 4.85 -3.12 7.24
C LEU A 118 6.09 -3.77 7.86
N LYS A 119 7.29 -3.35 7.43
CA LYS A 119 8.56 -3.89 7.96
C LYS A 119 8.76 -3.50 9.42
N SER A 120 8.44 -2.27 9.81
CA SER A 120 8.47 -1.82 11.21
C SER A 120 7.52 -2.64 12.08
N LEU A 121 6.29 -2.89 11.61
CA LEU A 121 5.35 -3.77 12.29
C LEU A 121 5.91 -5.18 12.43
N GLU A 122 6.47 -5.77 11.37
CA GLU A 122 7.09 -7.09 11.43
C GLU A 122 8.20 -7.16 12.49
N ILE A 123 9.06 -6.14 12.57
CA ILE A 123 10.13 -6.05 13.58
C ILE A 123 9.54 -5.95 14.98
N ILE A 124 8.57 -5.07 15.21
CA ILE A 124 7.91 -4.88 16.52
C ILE A 124 7.24 -6.19 16.97
N PHE A 125 6.49 -6.84 16.08
CA PHE A 125 5.82 -8.10 16.38
C PHE A 125 6.82 -9.24 16.63
N THR A 126 7.91 -9.30 15.87
CA THR A 126 8.95 -10.33 16.09
C THR A 126 9.64 -10.12 17.43
N LYS A 127 9.91 -8.88 17.81
CA LYS A 127 10.52 -8.52 19.09
C LYS A 127 9.56 -8.73 20.28
N ALA A 128 8.27 -8.46 20.11
CA ALA A 128 7.27 -8.60 21.16
C ALA A 128 6.81 -10.05 21.39
N PHE A 129 6.82 -10.90 20.35
CA PHE A 129 6.26 -12.26 20.42
C PHE A 129 7.29 -13.40 20.24
N GLY A 130 8.58 -13.10 20.13
CA GLY A 130 9.68 -14.08 20.15
C GLY A 130 9.83 -14.99 18.92
N GLU A 131 11.00 -15.63 18.79
CA GLU A 131 11.41 -16.47 17.64
C GLU A 131 10.61 -17.78 17.47
N HIS A 132 9.77 -18.19 18.42
CA HIS A 132 8.94 -19.39 18.25
C HIS A 132 7.89 -19.26 17.14
N ILE A 133 7.66 -18.05 16.63
CA ILE A 133 6.90 -17.84 15.40
C ILE A 133 7.82 -17.63 14.19
N SER A 134 9.12 -17.40 14.38
CA SER A 134 10.16 -17.19 13.35
C SER A 134 10.47 -18.47 12.56
N SER A 135 10.42 -19.64 13.18
CA SER A 135 10.60 -20.91 12.46
C SER A 135 9.40 -21.29 11.57
N ALA A 136 8.24 -20.67 11.76
CA ALA A 136 7.07 -20.79 10.89
C ALA A 136 6.97 -19.65 9.85
N ILE A 137 7.98 -18.79 9.78
CA ILE A 137 8.09 -17.63 8.87
C ILE A 137 8.85 -17.99 7.57
N HIS A 138 9.55 -19.13 7.53
CA HIS A 138 10.23 -19.62 6.32
C HIS A 138 9.35 -20.53 5.45
#